data_AF-A0A350J2G8-F1
#
_entry.id   AF-A0A350J2G8-F1
#
_cell.length_a   1.000
_cell.length_b   1.000
_cell.length_c   1.000
_cell.angle_alpha   90.00
_cell.angle_beta   90.00
_cell.angle_gamma   90.00
#
_symmetry.space_group_name_H-M   'P 1'
#
loop_
_entity.id
_entity.type
_entity.pdbx_description
1 polymer ?
#
loop_
_entity_poly.entity_id
_entity_poly.type
_entity_poly.pdbx_seq_one_letter_code
_entity_poly.pdbx_strand_id
1 'polypeptide(L)'
;SNSQKTLFTQAEQFWETTLTGYQPSVNASLLSNIVINAEGTAIDGVGGTLGSAGPTFGWTIGGYVLASEGDMRFDTADLNNLESNGSLESVILHEMAHVLGLGTLWEANGVYTSGSGQYTGANALSLWQTEFGQTSATYIPVELGGGPGTAGGHWNEVNNGGALTGITDTNNNDLRYELMTGWLNSPTFISNMTIASFADIGYEVVYSEVPIPAAAYLFLSALTGLGYIKRKQH
;
A
#
# COMPACT_ATOMS: atom_id res chain seq x y z
N SER A 1 8.33 20.99 -3.93
CA SER A 1 9.38 21.60 -3.06
C SER A 1 10.51 20.59 -2.82
N ASN A 2 11.61 20.96 -2.15
CA ASN A 2 12.64 19.97 -1.75
C ASN A 2 12.09 18.97 -0.71
N SER A 3 11.25 19.43 0.21
CA SER A 3 10.56 18.61 1.19
C SER A 3 9.64 17.59 0.54
N GLN A 4 8.81 17.98 -0.42
CA GLN A 4 7.97 17.03 -1.18
C GLN A 4 8.79 15.95 -1.88
N LYS A 5 9.93 16.30 -2.50
CA LYS A 5 10.83 15.30 -3.10
C LYS A 5 11.35 14.29 -2.06
N THR A 6 11.69 14.76 -0.86
CA THR A 6 12.09 13.87 0.24
C THR A 6 10.96 12.91 0.62
N LEU A 7 9.71 13.38 0.70
CA LEU A 7 8.56 12.53 1.02
C LEU A 7 8.33 11.45 -0.05
N PHE A 8 8.49 11.79 -1.35
CA PHE A 8 8.44 10.78 -2.41
C PHE A 8 9.56 9.74 -2.28
N THR A 9 10.80 10.15 -1.98
CA THR A 9 11.91 9.20 -1.76
C THR A 9 11.65 8.30 -0.55
N GLN A 10 11.01 8.81 0.51
CA GLN A 10 10.63 8.01 1.68
C GLN A 10 9.57 6.97 1.32
N ALA A 11 8.54 7.37 0.57
CA ALA A 11 7.50 6.46 0.11
C ALA A 11 8.04 5.39 -0.85
N GLU A 12 8.91 5.77 -1.79
CA GLU A 12 9.63 4.85 -2.68
C GLU A 12 10.43 3.83 -1.86
N GLN A 13 11.25 4.30 -0.92
CA GLN A 13 12.05 3.42 -0.07
C GLN A 13 11.18 2.47 0.76
N PHE A 14 10.05 2.94 1.28
CA PHE A 14 9.10 2.08 2.00
C PHE A 14 8.58 0.95 1.11
N TRP A 15 8.10 1.27 -0.10
CA TRP A 15 7.56 0.26 -1.01
C TRP A 15 8.65 -0.67 -1.56
N GLU A 16 9.86 -0.19 -1.85
CA GLU A 16 10.98 -1.04 -2.30
C GLU A 16 11.45 -2.02 -1.21
N THR A 17 11.39 -1.63 0.06
CA THR A 17 11.74 -2.52 1.18
C THR A 17 10.63 -3.50 1.53
N THR A 18 9.38 -3.17 1.20
CA THR A 18 8.21 -4.01 1.44
C THR A 18 7.95 -4.98 0.29
N LEU A 19 8.13 -4.54 -0.95
CA LEU A 19 7.92 -5.32 -2.19
C LEU A 19 9.28 -5.67 -2.79
N THR A 20 9.89 -6.75 -2.30
CA THR A 20 11.29 -7.08 -2.58
C THR A 20 11.50 -7.83 -3.90
N GLY A 21 10.41 -8.19 -4.58
CA GLY A 21 10.47 -8.98 -5.81
C GLY A 21 9.09 -9.33 -6.35
N TYR A 22 9.02 -10.48 -7.02
CA TYR A 22 7.80 -10.98 -7.64
C TYR A 22 7.59 -12.46 -7.32
N GLN A 23 6.35 -12.91 -7.44
CA GLN A 23 6.00 -14.32 -7.28
C GLN A 23 6.81 -15.21 -8.25
N PRO A 24 7.14 -16.47 -7.88
CA PRO A 24 8.06 -17.32 -8.67
C PRO A 24 7.68 -17.57 -10.13
N SER A 25 6.39 -17.45 -10.48
CA SER A 25 5.92 -17.59 -11.86
C SER A 25 6.21 -16.37 -12.74
N VAL A 26 6.53 -15.22 -12.14
CA VAL A 26 6.90 -13.99 -12.82
C VAL A 26 8.39 -14.03 -13.15
N ASN A 27 8.72 -14.00 -14.44
CA ASN A 27 10.11 -13.86 -14.86
C ASN A 27 10.56 -12.40 -14.73
N ALA A 28 11.04 -12.02 -13.54
CA ALA A 28 11.48 -10.67 -13.22
C ALA A 28 12.57 -10.12 -14.15
N SER A 29 13.36 -10.98 -14.81
CA SER A 29 14.39 -10.53 -15.77
C SER A 29 13.82 -9.87 -17.04
N LEU A 30 12.52 -10.04 -17.30
CA LEU A 30 11.81 -9.41 -18.40
C LEU A 30 11.15 -8.09 -18.00
N LEU A 31 11.16 -7.73 -16.72
CA LEU A 31 10.53 -6.52 -16.21
C LEU A 31 11.57 -5.40 -16.09
N SER A 32 11.16 -4.20 -16.50
CA SER A 32 11.86 -2.97 -16.15
C SER A 32 11.36 -2.42 -14.82
N ASN A 33 12.08 -1.44 -14.27
CA ASN A 33 11.57 -0.64 -13.16
C ASN A 33 10.24 0.02 -13.53
N ILE A 34 9.39 0.22 -12.52
CA ILE A 34 8.13 0.94 -12.67
C ILE A 34 8.43 2.44 -12.78
N VAL A 35 7.81 3.12 -13.74
CA VAL A 35 7.92 4.58 -13.90
C VAL A 35 6.66 5.23 -13.34
N ILE A 36 6.79 6.07 -12.32
CA ILE A 36 5.65 6.80 -11.76
C ILE A 36 5.84 8.30 -11.98
N ASN A 37 4.91 8.92 -12.69
CA ASN A 37 4.86 10.37 -12.84
C ASN A 37 4.00 10.95 -11.72
N ALA A 38 4.50 11.99 -11.05
CA ALA A 38 3.73 12.70 -10.03
C ALA A 38 3.59 14.17 -10.39
N GLU A 39 2.37 14.70 -10.32
CA GLU A 39 2.08 16.12 -10.55
C GLU A 39 1.10 16.71 -9.53
N GLY A 40 1.25 18.00 -9.27
CA GLY A 40 0.20 18.79 -8.61
C GLY A 40 -0.72 19.37 -9.67
N THR A 41 -2.03 19.18 -9.53
CA THR A 41 -3.05 19.75 -10.41
C THR A 41 -4.24 20.27 -9.61
N ALA A 42 -5.13 21.05 -10.23
CA ALA A 42 -6.40 21.40 -9.59
C ALA A 42 -7.38 20.22 -9.76
N ILE A 43 -7.98 19.74 -8.65
CA ILE A 43 -8.93 18.63 -8.68
C ILE A 43 -10.32 19.13 -8.32
N ASP A 44 -10.57 19.46 -7.06
CA ASP A 44 -11.88 19.90 -6.54
C ASP A 44 -11.79 21.05 -5.52
N GLY A 45 -10.59 21.49 -5.16
CA GLY A 45 -10.36 22.61 -4.26
C GLY A 45 -9.87 22.13 -2.90
N VAL A 46 -10.30 22.80 -1.82
CA VAL A 46 -9.84 22.43 -0.47
C VAL A 46 -10.70 21.30 0.08
N GLY A 47 -10.06 20.18 0.42
CA GLY A 47 -10.70 18.97 0.91
C GLY A 47 -11.47 18.23 -0.17
N GLY A 48 -11.99 17.04 0.17
CA GLY A 48 -12.51 16.13 -0.84
C GLY A 48 -11.37 15.24 -1.35
N THR A 49 -11.03 15.37 -2.63
CA THR A 49 -10.03 14.51 -3.27
C THR A 49 -8.62 15.03 -3.05
N LEU A 50 -7.89 14.43 -2.09
CA LEU A 50 -6.52 14.83 -1.78
C LEU A 50 -5.52 14.45 -2.88
N GLY A 51 -5.77 13.30 -3.51
CA GLY A 51 -4.96 12.73 -4.56
C GLY A 51 -5.75 11.72 -5.38
N SER A 52 -5.15 11.31 -6.50
CA SER A 52 -5.64 10.21 -7.31
C SER A 52 -4.47 9.56 -8.04
N ALA A 53 -4.47 8.24 -8.11
CA ALA A 53 -3.42 7.52 -8.79
C ALA A 53 -3.86 6.19 -9.38
N GLY A 54 -3.05 5.69 -10.30
CA GLY A 54 -3.24 4.36 -10.86
C GLY A 54 -2.23 4.02 -11.95
N PRO A 55 -2.18 2.74 -12.34
CA PRO A 55 -1.34 2.28 -13.42
C PRO A 55 -1.86 2.81 -14.77
N THR A 56 -0.94 3.22 -15.63
CA THR A 56 -1.21 3.63 -17.02
C THR A 56 -0.81 2.55 -18.01
N PHE A 57 0.20 1.75 -17.67
CA PHE A 57 0.64 0.58 -18.42
C PHE A 57 0.96 -0.59 -17.47
N GLY A 58 0.89 -1.80 -18.00
CA GLY A 58 1.20 -3.00 -17.23
C GLY A 58 1.64 -4.19 -18.08
N TRP A 59 2.21 -5.17 -17.40
CA TRP A 59 2.68 -6.44 -17.94
C TRP A 59 1.70 -7.55 -17.61
N THR A 60 1.40 -8.42 -18.57
CA THR A 60 0.75 -9.71 -18.29
C THR A 60 1.82 -10.80 -18.32
N ILE A 61 2.20 -11.31 -17.14
CA ILE A 61 3.32 -12.23 -16.99
C ILE A 61 3.10 -13.16 -15.80
N GLY A 62 3.45 -14.43 -15.94
CA GLY A 62 3.39 -15.38 -14.82
C GLY A 62 2.00 -15.65 -14.25
N GLY A 63 0.94 -15.29 -14.99
CA GLY A 63 -0.45 -15.36 -14.51
C GLY A 63 -0.95 -14.09 -13.81
N TYR A 64 -0.13 -13.04 -13.74
CA TYR A 64 -0.44 -11.78 -13.08
C TYR A 64 -0.48 -10.61 -14.07
N VAL A 65 -1.17 -9.54 -13.66
CA VAL A 65 -1.12 -8.22 -14.28
C VAL A 65 -0.42 -7.28 -13.31
N LEU A 66 0.75 -6.77 -13.68
CA LEU A 66 1.62 -5.92 -12.86
C LEU A 66 1.79 -4.55 -13.49
N ALA A 67 1.84 -3.49 -12.69
CA ALA A 67 2.09 -2.15 -13.20
C ALA A 67 3.50 -2.02 -13.80
N SER A 68 3.62 -1.25 -14.89
CA SER A 68 4.91 -0.87 -15.49
C SER A 68 5.10 0.65 -15.50
N GLU A 69 3.99 1.38 -15.60
CA GLU A 69 3.94 2.82 -15.53
C GLU A 69 2.69 3.24 -14.77
N GLY A 70 2.72 4.41 -14.14
CA GLY A 70 1.53 5.02 -13.54
C GLY A 70 1.67 6.50 -13.32
N ASP A 71 0.53 7.11 -13.02
CA ASP A 71 0.45 8.54 -12.73
C ASP A 71 -0.13 8.74 -11.33
N MET A 72 0.39 9.74 -10.62
CA MET A 72 -0.14 10.27 -9.37
C MET A 72 -0.44 11.76 -9.54
N ARG A 73 -1.62 12.19 -9.11
CA ARG A 73 -2.06 13.59 -9.11
C ARG A 73 -2.44 13.99 -7.69
N PHE A 74 -2.06 15.18 -7.27
CA PHE A 74 -2.36 15.73 -5.94
C PHE A 74 -3.06 17.08 -6.09
N ASP A 75 -4.10 17.36 -5.29
CA ASP A 75 -4.76 18.66 -5.36
C ASP A 75 -3.84 19.76 -4.81
N THR A 76 -3.45 20.68 -5.69
CA THR A 76 -2.64 21.85 -5.34
C THR A 76 -3.25 22.72 -4.24
N ALA A 77 -4.58 22.71 -4.06
CA ALA A 77 -5.25 23.45 -3.01
C ALA A 77 -5.02 22.83 -1.61
N ASP A 78 -4.73 21.53 -1.52
CA ASP A 78 -4.51 20.82 -0.27
C ASP A 78 -3.03 20.61 0.09
N LEU A 79 -2.13 20.64 -0.91
CA LEU A 79 -0.69 20.34 -0.72
C LEU A 79 -0.04 21.09 0.46
N ASN A 80 -0.29 22.39 0.62
CA ASN A 80 0.30 23.16 1.71
C ASN A 80 -0.18 22.69 3.10
N ASN A 81 -1.47 22.33 3.20
CA ASN A 81 -2.05 21.84 4.45
C ASN A 81 -1.53 20.44 4.77
N LEU A 82 -1.50 19.55 3.77
CA LEU A 82 -0.98 18.19 3.90
C LEU A 82 0.50 18.19 4.29
N GLU A 83 1.31 19.08 3.70
CA GLU A 83 2.74 19.19 4.00
C GLU A 83 2.97 19.77 5.40
N SER A 84 2.22 20.79 5.79
CA SER A 84 2.39 21.45 7.10
C SER A 84 1.88 20.62 8.28
N ASN A 85 0.86 19.79 8.10
CA ASN A 85 0.34 18.91 9.13
C ASN A 85 0.99 17.51 9.13
N GLY A 86 1.92 17.24 8.21
CA GLY A 86 2.66 15.98 8.12
C GLY A 86 1.91 14.81 7.47
N SER A 87 0.71 15.02 6.93
CA SER A 87 -0.09 13.95 6.32
C SER A 87 0.22 13.69 4.84
N LEU A 88 1.01 14.56 4.19
CA LEU A 88 1.37 14.40 2.78
C LEU A 88 2.13 13.10 2.50
N GLU A 89 2.98 12.64 3.43
CA GLU A 89 3.69 11.36 3.27
C GLU A 89 2.70 10.18 3.19
N SER A 90 1.68 10.16 4.05
CA SER A 90 0.63 9.14 4.02
C SER A 90 -0.14 9.18 2.69
N VAL A 91 -0.51 10.35 2.20
CA VAL A 91 -1.19 10.46 0.89
C VAL A 91 -0.28 9.94 -0.23
N ILE A 92 1.01 10.28 -0.24
CA ILE A 92 1.95 9.77 -1.25
C ILE A 92 2.08 8.25 -1.17
N LEU A 93 2.21 7.67 0.02
CA LEU A 93 2.26 6.21 0.22
C LEU A 93 1.00 5.53 -0.32
N HIS A 94 -0.16 6.09 -0.02
CA HIS A 94 -1.48 5.62 -0.46
C HIS A 94 -1.61 5.65 -1.98
N GLU A 95 -1.34 6.80 -2.61
CA GLU A 95 -1.41 6.94 -4.07
C GLU A 95 -0.40 6.02 -4.78
N MET A 96 0.79 5.85 -4.22
CA MET A 96 1.78 4.94 -4.78
C MET A 96 1.32 3.48 -4.70
N ALA A 97 0.61 3.08 -3.65
CA ALA A 97 0.01 1.74 -3.54
C ALA A 97 -1.02 1.49 -4.66
N HIS A 98 -1.82 2.50 -5.02
CA HIS A 98 -2.76 2.41 -6.14
C HIS A 98 -2.06 2.27 -7.48
N VAL A 99 -0.93 2.96 -7.71
CA VAL A 99 -0.11 2.73 -8.91
C VAL A 99 0.41 1.30 -8.96
N LEU A 100 0.86 0.78 -7.82
CA LEU A 100 1.41 -0.57 -7.68
C LEU A 100 0.34 -1.68 -7.78
N GLY A 101 -0.94 -1.33 -7.85
CA GLY A 101 -2.01 -2.28 -8.19
C GLY A 101 -3.04 -2.54 -7.09
N LEU A 102 -2.86 -1.96 -5.90
CA LEU A 102 -3.84 -2.12 -4.82
C LEU A 102 -5.13 -1.38 -5.21
N GLY A 103 -6.25 -2.10 -5.24
CA GLY A 103 -7.54 -1.57 -5.67
C GLY A 103 -7.69 -1.43 -7.19
N THR A 104 -6.60 -1.11 -7.89
CA THR A 104 -6.62 -0.80 -9.33
C THR A 104 -6.38 -2.02 -10.23
N LEU A 105 -5.65 -3.03 -9.76
CA LEU A 105 -5.34 -4.26 -10.51
C LEU A 105 -5.97 -5.52 -9.91
N TRP A 106 -6.80 -5.40 -8.88
CA TRP A 106 -7.45 -6.54 -8.23
C TRP A 106 -8.33 -7.36 -9.18
N GLU A 107 -9.14 -6.71 -10.02
CA GLU A 107 -10.00 -7.41 -11.00
C GLU A 107 -9.16 -8.10 -12.08
N ALA A 108 -8.10 -7.43 -12.56
CA ALA A 108 -7.18 -7.97 -13.55
C ALA A 108 -6.43 -9.21 -13.06
N ASN A 109 -6.23 -9.32 -11.74
CA ASN A 109 -5.60 -10.47 -11.08
C ASN A 109 -6.63 -11.46 -10.49
N GLY A 110 -7.93 -11.26 -10.71
CA GLY A 110 -8.97 -12.21 -10.31
C GLY A 110 -9.22 -12.33 -8.81
N VAL A 111 -8.77 -11.34 -8.02
CA VAL A 111 -8.95 -11.32 -6.55
C VAL A 111 -10.10 -10.42 -6.10
N TYR A 112 -10.78 -9.77 -7.05
CA TYR A 112 -11.96 -8.94 -6.82
C TYR A 112 -12.88 -8.99 -8.05
N THR A 113 -14.17 -8.74 -7.84
CA THR A 113 -15.14 -8.51 -8.92
C THR A 113 -15.79 -7.16 -8.68
N SER A 114 -15.79 -6.30 -9.69
CA SER A 114 -16.30 -4.93 -9.53
C SER A 114 -17.71 -4.88 -8.92
N GLY A 115 -17.86 -4.12 -7.83
CA GLY A 115 -19.12 -3.96 -7.11
C GLY A 115 -19.51 -5.12 -6.19
N SER A 116 -18.68 -6.16 -6.05
CA SER A 116 -18.97 -7.27 -5.12
C SER A 116 -18.85 -6.87 -3.66
N GLY A 117 -17.95 -5.91 -3.36
CA GLY A 117 -17.54 -5.57 -2.00
C GLY A 117 -16.71 -6.65 -1.32
N GLN A 118 -16.21 -7.64 -2.08
CA GLN A 118 -15.56 -8.84 -1.56
C GLN A 118 -14.22 -9.07 -2.25
N TYR A 119 -13.13 -8.76 -1.54
CA TYR A 119 -11.77 -9.13 -1.94
C TYR A 119 -11.47 -10.57 -1.46
N THR A 120 -10.95 -11.42 -2.35
CA THR A 120 -10.80 -12.87 -2.11
C THR A 120 -9.37 -13.39 -2.30
N GLY A 121 -8.37 -12.51 -2.37
CA GLY A 121 -6.96 -12.91 -2.41
C GLY A 121 -6.58 -13.68 -1.14
N ALA A 122 -5.93 -14.83 -1.32
CA ALA A 122 -5.75 -15.83 -0.26
C ALA A 122 -4.76 -15.36 0.83
N ASN A 123 -3.69 -14.66 0.46
CA ASN A 123 -2.69 -14.18 1.39
C ASN A 123 -3.26 -13.08 2.28
N ALA A 124 -3.89 -12.05 1.69
CA ALA A 124 -4.48 -10.99 2.48
C ALA A 124 -5.64 -11.50 3.34
N LEU A 125 -6.47 -12.43 2.83
CA LEU A 125 -7.57 -13.01 3.60
C LEU A 125 -7.07 -13.77 4.84
N SER A 126 -5.96 -14.51 4.71
CA SER A 126 -5.32 -15.19 5.85
C SER A 126 -4.89 -14.20 6.93
N LEU A 127 -4.37 -13.03 6.54
CA LEU A 127 -4.00 -11.99 7.48
C LEU A 127 -5.21 -11.26 8.04
N TRP A 128 -6.22 -10.96 7.25
CA TRP A 128 -7.50 -10.44 7.76
C TRP A 128 -8.10 -11.31 8.87
N GLN A 129 -8.08 -12.64 8.68
CA GLN A 129 -8.58 -13.60 9.67
C GLN A 129 -7.77 -13.60 10.98
N THR A 130 -6.46 -13.34 10.91
CA THR A 130 -5.53 -13.47 12.04
C THR A 130 -5.20 -12.12 12.69
N GLU A 131 -4.79 -11.14 11.90
CA GLU A 131 -4.45 -9.77 12.30
C GLU A 131 -5.67 -9.01 12.86
N PHE A 132 -6.85 -9.16 12.24
CA PHE A 132 -8.07 -8.46 12.66
C PHE A 132 -9.10 -9.38 13.36
N GLY A 133 -8.71 -10.62 13.67
CA GLY A 133 -9.56 -11.58 14.39
C GLY A 133 -10.81 -12.04 13.64
N GLN A 134 -10.86 -11.88 12.32
CA GLN A 134 -12.03 -12.21 11.50
C GLN A 134 -12.01 -13.69 11.08
N THR A 135 -11.90 -14.61 12.05
CA THR A 135 -11.51 -16.02 11.83
C THR A 135 -12.43 -16.84 10.92
N SER A 136 -13.66 -16.38 10.66
CA SER A 136 -14.63 -17.05 9.80
C SER A 136 -14.88 -16.34 8.47
N ALA A 137 -14.18 -15.23 8.21
CA ALA A 137 -14.33 -14.46 7.00
C ALA A 137 -13.88 -15.25 5.77
N THR A 138 -14.66 -15.17 4.69
CA THR A 138 -14.31 -15.76 3.38
C THR A 138 -13.86 -14.71 2.37
N TYR A 139 -13.88 -13.44 2.76
CA TYR A 139 -13.44 -12.28 1.98
C TYR A 139 -13.09 -11.12 2.92
N ILE A 140 -12.37 -10.13 2.39
CA ILE A 140 -12.14 -8.83 3.04
C ILE A 140 -13.16 -7.84 2.49
N PRO A 141 -13.90 -7.10 3.33
CA PRO A 141 -14.84 -6.08 2.88
C PRO A 141 -14.12 -4.94 2.13
N VAL A 142 -14.60 -4.65 0.92
CA VAL A 142 -14.13 -3.53 0.08
C VAL A 142 -15.18 -2.43 0.09
N GLU A 143 -14.74 -1.18 0.16
CA GLU A 143 -15.61 0.00 0.19
C GLU A 143 -16.51 0.07 -1.06
N LEU A 144 -17.78 0.41 -0.87
CA LEU A 144 -18.77 0.55 -1.96
C LEU A 144 -19.42 1.95 -2.01
N GLY A 145 -19.21 2.75 -0.97
CA GLY A 145 -19.62 4.15 -0.84
C GLY A 145 -18.52 5.13 -1.24
N GLY A 146 -18.67 6.40 -0.83
CA GLY A 146 -17.72 7.48 -1.12
C GLY A 146 -17.69 8.00 -2.57
N GLY A 147 -18.23 7.24 -3.53
CA GLY A 147 -18.27 7.62 -4.95
C GLY A 147 -17.14 6.97 -5.77
N PRO A 148 -17.00 7.31 -7.07
CA PRO A 148 -16.10 6.61 -7.98
C PRO A 148 -14.61 6.66 -7.62
N GLY A 149 -14.18 7.69 -6.88
CA GLY A 149 -12.80 7.80 -6.40
C GLY A 149 -12.50 6.95 -5.16
N THR A 150 -13.53 6.33 -4.56
CA THR A 150 -13.41 5.59 -3.29
C THR A 150 -13.91 4.15 -3.43
N ALA A 151 -15.10 3.95 -3.99
CA ALA A 151 -15.71 2.63 -4.12
C ALA A 151 -14.86 1.68 -4.97
N GLY A 152 -14.66 0.46 -4.49
CA GLY A 152 -13.98 -0.63 -5.20
C GLY A 152 -12.45 -0.60 -5.12
N GLY A 153 -11.85 0.51 -4.69
CA GLY A 153 -10.39 0.67 -4.59
C GLY A 153 -9.81 0.56 -3.17
N HIS A 154 -10.67 0.56 -2.15
CA HIS A 154 -10.27 0.74 -0.75
C HIS A 154 -10.84 -0.32 0.18
N TRP A 155 -10.19 -0.52 1.31
CA TRP A 155 -10.78 -1.29 2.40
C TRP A 155 -12.01 -0.58 2.96
N ASN A 156 -13.04 -1.36 3.28
CA ASN A 156 -14.30 -0.81 3.74
C ASN A 156 -14.16 -0.15 5.11
N GLU A 157 -14.62 1.09 5.22
CA GLU A 157 -14.75 1.78 6.50
C GLU A 157 -16.16 2.38 6.66
N VAL A 158 -16.37 3.22 7.68
CA VAL A 158 -17.64 3.93 7.80
C VAL A 158 -17.61 5.12 6.85
N ASN A 159 -18.63 5.23 5.99
CA ASN A 159 -18.79 6.36 5.06
C ASN A 159 -18.45 7.72 5.69
N ASN A 160 -17.66 8.52 4.97
CA ASN A 160 -17.07 9.79 5.39
C ASN A 160 -15.92 9.67 6.41
N GLY A 161 -15.45 8.45 6.71
CA GLY A 161 -14.29 8.18 7.55
C GLY A 161 -14.37 8.69 8.99
N GLY A 162 -15.55 9.13 9.45
CA GLY A 162 -15.71 9.88 10.70
C GLY A 162 -15.88 9.01 11.95
N ALA A 163 -16.30 7.76 11.78
CA ALA A 163 -16.59 6.83 12.87
C ALA A 163 -15.65 5.62 12.84
N LEU A 164 -15.38 5.07 14.01
CA LEU A 164 -14.63 3.81 14.14
C LEU A 164 -15.41 2.67 13.46
N THR A 165 -14.67 1.75 12.84
CA THR A 165 -15.24 0.53 12.25
C THR A 165 -15.62 -0.49 13.34
N GLY A 166 -14.95 -0.43 14.49
CA GLY A 166 -15.05 -1.44 15.55
C GLY A 166 -14.28 -2.73 15.22
N ILE A 167 -13.56 -2.77 14.10
CA ILE A 167 -12.68 -3.86 13.72
C ILE A 167 -11.25 -3.38 13.97
N THR A 168 -10.55 -4.05 14.88
CA THR A 168 -9.20 -3.67 15.30
C THR A 168 -8.18 -4.75 15.00
N ASP A 169 -6.96 -4.36 14.69
CA ASP A 169 -5.83 -5.28 14.58
C ASP A 169 -5.42 -5.86 15.96
N THR A 170 -4.41 -6.73 15.98
CA THR A 170 -3.84 -7.30 17.22
C THR A 170 -3.18 -6.26 18.13
N ASN A 171 -2.89 -5.06 17.63
CA ASN A 171 -2.34 -3.93 18.38
C ASN A 171 -3.42 -2.93 18.83
N ASN A 172 -4.70 -3.26 18.61
CA ASN A 172 -5.85 -2.44 18.95
C ASN A 172 -5.94 -1.14 18.11
N ASN A 173 -5.37 -1.12 16.91
CA ASN A 173 -5.59 -0.08 15.91
C ASN A 173 -6.90 -0.36 15.16
N ASP A 174 -7.82 0.60 15.11
CA ASP A 174 -9.07 0.45 14.35
C ASP A 174 -8.80 0.58 12.85
N LEU A 175 -9.46 -0.26 12.04
CA LEU A 175 -9.32 -0.27 10.57
C LEU A 175 -9.56 1.09 9.92
N ARG A 176 -10.32 2.00 10.56
CA ARG A 176 -10.46 3.40 10.13
C ARG A 176 -9.11 4.11 9.89
N TYR A 177 -8.08 3.74 10.63
CA TYR A 177 -6.75 4.35 10.53
C TYR A 177 -5.82 3.59 9.56
N GLU A 178 -6.31 2.54 8.91
CA GLU A 178 -5.55 1.81 7.91
C GLU A 178 -5.36 2.70 6.68
N LEU A 179 -4.14 2.72 6.13
CA LEU A 179 -3.76 3.66 5.09
C LEU A 179 -4.65 3.59 3.84
N MET A 180 -5.10 2.39 3.47
CA MET A 180 -5.83 2.11 2.23
C MET A 180 -7.35 2.08 2.43
N THR A 181 -7.88 2.72 3.47
CA THR A 181 -9.29 3.09 3.51
C THR A 181 -9.54 4.36 2.68
N GLY A 182 -10.82 4.64 2.40
CA GLY A 182 -11.23 5.71 1.49
C GLY A 182 -11.07 7.13 2.01
N TRP A 183 -10.87 7.30 3.32
CA TRP A 183 -10.72 8.60 3.97
C TRP A 183 -9.50 8.60 4.87
N LEU A 184 -8.59 9.55 4.60
CA LEU A 184 -7.36 9.69 5.38
C LEU A 184 -7.66 10.05 6.85
N ASN A 185 -7.22 9.20 7.77
CA ASN A 185 -7.29 9.42 9.21
C ASN A 185 -5.90 9.40 9.82
N SER A 186 -5.60 10.30 10.76
CA SER A 186 -4.29 10.38 11.42
C SER A 186 -4.39 9.96 12.90
N PRO A 187 -3.42 9.18 13.44
CA PRO A 187 -2.28 8.59 12.74
C PRO A 187 -2.70 7.45 11.78
N THR A 188 -1.96 7.25 10.69
CA THR A 188 -2.19 6.12 9.75
C THR A 188 -1.29 4.94 10.10
N PHE A 189 -1.73 3.71 9.80
CA PHE A 189 -0.88 2.52 9.78
C PHE A 189 -1.10 1.70 8.50
N ILE A 190 -0.13 0.86 8.14
CA ILE A 190 -0.26 -0.10 7.04
C ILE A 190 -0.33 -1.49 7.68
N SER A 191 -1.42 -2.20 7.44
CA SER A 191 -1.61 -3.56 7.95
C SER A 191 -0.80 -4.59 7.16
N ASN A 192 -0.45 -5.71 7.78
CA ASN A 192 0.14 -6.81 7.03
C ASN A 192 -0.88 -7.37 6.01
N MET A 193 -2.18 -7.30 6.30
CA MET A 193 -3.28 -7.57 5.35
C MET A 193 -3.15 -6.75 4.06
N THR A 194 -2.91 -5.43 4.14
CA THR A 194 -2.63 -4.57 2.98
C THR A 194 -1.38 -5.03 2.23
N ILE A 195 -0.29 -5.32 2.94
CA ILE A 195 0.96 -5.79 2.32
C ILE A 195 0.73 -7.12 1.58
N ALA A 196 0.01 -8.06 2.18
CA ALA A 196 -0.29 -9.35 1.56
C ALA A 196 -1.20 -9.24 0.33
N SER A 197 -1.97 -8.16 0.19
CA SER A 197 -2.75 -7.93 -1.02
C SER A 197 -1.85 -7.76 -2.25
N PHE A 198 -0.62 -7.29 -2.08
CA PHE A 198 0.38 -7.26 -3.16
C PHE A 198 0.88 -8.67 -3.53
N ALA A 199 1.00 -9.57 -2.54
CA ALA A 199 1.38 -10.96 -2.81
C ALA A 199 0.33 -11.67 -3.68
N ASP A 200 -0.95 -11.39 -3.44
CA ASP A 200 -2.07 -11.92 -4.20
C ASP A 200 -2.12 -11.43 -5.66
N ILE A 201 -1.47 -10.31 -5.98
CA ILE A 201 -1.40 -9.75 -7.35
C ILE A 201 -0.01 -9.87 -7.98
N GLY A 202 0.87 -10.70 -7.43
CA GLY A 202 2.10 -11.13 -8.10
C GLY A 202 3.41 -10.56 -7.56
N TYR A 203 3.38 -9.80 -6.47
CA TYR A 203 4.60 -9.33 -5.78
C TYR A 203 5.13 -10.36 -4.79
N GLU A 204 6.43 -10.30 -4.52
CA GLU A 204 7.04 -10.89 -3.32
C GLU A 204 7.07 -9.81 -2.24
N VAL A 205 6.59 -10.14 -1.04
CA VAL A 205 6.44 -9.17 0.05
C VAL A 205 7.19 -9.57 1.30
N VAL A 206 7.63 -8.56 2.06
CA VAL A 206 8.14 -8.70 3.41
C VAL A 206 7.16 -8.02 4.37
N TYR A 207 6.65 -8.78 5.32
CA TYR A 207 5.79 -8.24 6.37
C TYR A 207 6.61 -7.48 7.40
N SER A 208 6.09 -6.36 7.88
CA SER A 208 6.68 -5.72 9.05
C SER A 208 6.22 -6.48 10.29
N GLU A 209 7.15 -6.88 11.16
CA GLU A 209 6.80 -7.22 12.53
C GLU A 209 6.37 -5.91 13.22
N VAL A 210 5.07 -5.70 13.42
CA VAL A 210 4.58 -4.49 14.12
C VAL A 210 4.89 -4.62 15.63
N PRO A 211 5.37 -3.58 16.36
CA PRO A 211 5.91 -2.28 15.95
C PRO A 211 7.35 -2.01 16.43
N ILE A 212 8.11 -1.15 15.74
CA ILE A 212 9.30 -0.50 16.31
C ILE A 212 8.81 0.65 17.21
N PRO A 213 9.04 0.61 18.54
CA PRO A 213 8.77 1.76 19.38
C PRO A 213 9.64 2.94 18.96
N ALA A 214 9.11 4.15 19.04
CA ALA A 214 9.82 5.40 18.82
C ALA A 214 10.94 5.63 19.87
N ALA A 215 12.03 4.86 19.78
CA ALA A 215 13.35 5.06 20.37
C ALA A 215 14.20 3.79 20.16
N ALA A 216 14.72 3.57 18.95
CA ALA A 216 15.78 2.58 18.75
C ALA A 216 16.82 3.06 17.72
N TYR A 217 17.31 4.28 17.91
CA TYR A 217 18.74 4.44 17.72
C TYR A 217 19.42 3.73 18.90
N LEU A 218 20.13 2.63 18.64
CA LEU A 218 21.48 2.34 19.16
C LEU A 218 21.87 0.85 19.01
N PHE A 219 22.95 0.68 18.25
CA PHE A 219 23.98 -0.38 18.28
C PHE A 219 23.77 -1.73 17.56
N LEU A 220 24.28 -1.73 16.33
CA LEU A 220 25.07 -2.83 15.78
C LEU A 220 26.31 -3.09 16.66
N SER A 221 26.45 -4.29 17.22
CA SER A 221 27.72 -5.06 17.31
C SER A 221 27.42 -6.40 18.01
N ALA A 222 27.50 -7.52 17.28
CA ALA A 222 28.68 -8.35 17.10
C ALA A 222 28.86 -9.41 18.20
N LEU A 223 28.47 -10.64 17.88
CA LEU A 223 29.04 -11.92 18.32
C LEU A 223 28.29 -12.97 17.46
N THR A 224 28.90 -13.56 16.44
CA THR A 224 29.69 -14.79 16.61
C THR A 224 30.85 -14.86 15.61
N GLY A 225 32.02 -15.23 16.13
CA GLY A 225 33.24 -15.41 15.33
C GLY A 225 33.30 -16.72 14.52
N LEU A 226 34.33 -16.72 13.68
CA LEU A 226 35.08 -17.86 13.12
C LEU A 226 34.37 -18.73 12.07
N GLY A 227 34.69 -18.45 10.80
CA GLY A 227 34.45 -19.34 9.66
C GLY A 227 35.12 -18.83 8.39
N TYR A 228 36.41 -19.14 8.24
CA TYR A 228 37.23 -18.87 7.06
C TYR A 228 36.61 -19.49 5.79
N ILE A 229 36.40 -18.74 4.69
CA ILE A 229 36.40 -19.29 3.32
C ILE A 229 36.83 -18.19 2.33
N LYS A 230 37.78 -18.55 1.46
CA LYS A 230 38.49 -17.73 0.47
C LYS A 230 37.59 -17.24 -0.67
N ARG A 231 37.80 -15.99 -1.08
CA ARG A 231 37.43 -15.42 -2.39
C ARG A 231 37.91 -16.31 -3.54
N LYS A 232 37.05 -16.52 -4.53
CA LYS A 232 37.44 -16.65 -5.94
C LYS A 232 36.60 -15.67 -6.76
N GLN A 233 37.30 -14.81 -7.49
CA GLN A 233 36.77 -14.01 -8.57
C GLN A 233 36.38 -14.93 -9.72
N HIS A 234 35.22 -14.68 -10.32
CA HIS A 234 35.04 -14.48 -11.77
C HIS A 234 33.79 -13.63 -11.96
#